data_AF-A0AA42R2H4-F1
#
_entry.id   AF-A0AA42R2H4-F1
#
_cell.length_a   1.000
_cell.length_b   1.000
_cell.length_c   1.000
_cell.angle_alpha   90.00
_cell.angle_beta   90.00
_cell.angle_gamma   90.00
#
_symmetry.space_group_name_H-M   'P 1'
#
loop_
_entity.id
_entity.type
_entity.pdbx_description
1 polymer ?
#
loop_
_entity_poly.entity_id
_entity_poly.type
_entity_poly.pdbx_seq_one_letter_code
_entity_poly.pdbx_strand_id
1 'polypeptide(L)'
;MKKIVGVLLFSCLLVGCDKPKIDSSTDAAMKSSIAKVRDSLPENKREEFDSALKVVAFSNINMADLMRSTSNNDNEEISKKMRESLSGKTGEEIISYAQQVTAEREMKLKEKMTQEIKALEQKKADADVAKKELMKIQVLSSRFTMEPEQDGKPQPVIRLVVKNNTDTVISRAYLHGVMASEGYSVPWLVSNFFYDIPEGLKPNEEATWAIAPPKNSEWGVLYAPKDAVLTVTLVRVDGTDNQMLYDATIFTEEDNSRLEELKKKNL
;
A
#
# COMPACT_ATOMS: atom_id res chain seq x y z
N MET A 1 89.13 -8.46 -40.35
CA MET A 1 88.24 -7.45 -40.95
C MET A 1 86.95 -7.39 -40.12
N LYS A 2 86.58 -6.19 -39.63
CA LYS A 2 85.23 -5.61 -39.43
C LYS A 2 84.10 -6.53 -38.87
N LYS A 3 83.20 -6.18 -37.93
CA LYS A 3 82.87 -5.00 -37.10
C LYS A 3 81.53 -5.35 -36.38
N ILE A 4 81.26 -4.77 -35.19
CA ILE A 4 79.93 -4.29 -34.69
C ILE A 4 78.92 -5.38 -34.23
N VAL A 5 78.67 -5.58 -32.92
CA VAL A 5 77.82 -4.82 -31.95
C VAL A 5 76.32 -5.20 -31.98
N GLY A 6 75.85 -5.68 -30.82
CA GLY A 6 74.55 -5.37 -30.20
C GLY A 6 73.30 -6.09 -30.71
N VAL A 7 72.23 -6.31 -29.94
CA VAL A 7 71.83 -5.84 -28.61
C VAL A 7 70.44 -6.48 -28.32
N LEU A 8 70.03 -6.50 -27.05
CA LEU A 8 68.65 -6.60 -26.52
C LEU A 8 68.00 -7.98 -26.36
N LEU A 9 68.35 -8.57 -25.21
CA LEU A 9 67.46 -9.16 -24.21
C LEU A 9 66.02 -8.56 -24.27
N PHE A 10 65.09 -9.30 -24.87
CA PHE A 10 63.66 -9.02 -24.83
C PHE A 10 63.08 -9.74 -23.61
N SER A 11 63.18 -9.13 -22.43
CA SER A 11 62.66 -9.68 -21.18
C SER A 11 62.09 -8.54 -20.35
N CYS A 12 60.86 -8.72 -19.88
CA CYS A 12 60.07 -7.83 -19.01
C CYS A 12 59.22 -6.75 -19.70
N LEU A 13 58.08 -7.17 -20.27
CA LEU A 13 56.84 -6.38 -20.25
C LEU A 13 55.65 -7.30 -19.88
N LEU A 14 55.77 -8.02 -18.77
CA LEU A 14 54.59 -8.35 -17.97
C LEU A 14 54.41 -7.21 -16.98
N VAL A 15 54.06 -6.02 -17.47
CA VAL A 15 53.34 -5.07 -16.61
C VAL A 15 51.97 -5.72 -16.44
N GLY A 16 51.85 -6.55 -15.41
CA GLY A 16 50.56 -6.80 -14.81
C GLY A 16 50.09 -5.44 -14.32
N CYS A 17 49.39 -4.69 -15.18
CA CYS A 17 48.57 -3.56 -14.77
C CYS A 17 47.44 -4.15 -13.92
N ASP A 18 47.75 -4.53 -12.68
CA ASP A 18 46.72 -4.78 -11.69
C ASP A 18 46.00 -3.44 -11.55
N LYS A 19 44.76 -3.39 -12.07
CA LYS A 19 43.94 -2.18 -12.06
C LYS A 19 43.86 -1.71 -10.60
N PRO A 20 44.00 -0.40 -10.32
CA PRO A 20 43.90 0.08 -8.95
C PRO A 20 42.59 -0.38 -8.32
N LYS A 21 42.64 -0.70 -7.02
CA LYS A 21 41.53 -1.18 -6.21
C LYS A 21 41.30 -0.24 -5.03
N ILE A 22 40.06 -0.16 -4.56
CA ILE A 22 39.73 0.62 -3.35
C ILE A 22 40.31 -0.08 -2.12
N ASP A 23 41.14 0.64 -1.38
CA ASP A 23 41.70 0.21 -0.09
C ASP A 23 40.87 0.82 1.04
N SER A 24 39.98 0.01 1.63
CA SER A 24 39.11 0.47 2.71
C SER A 24 39.68 0.25 4.11
N SER A 25 40.99 -0.04 4.25
CA SER A 25 41.63 -0.32 5.54
C SER A 25 41.58 0.86 6.52
N THR A 26 41.64 2.09 6.00
CA THR A 26 41.51 3.35 6.73
C THR A 26 40.81 4.38 5.86
N ASP A 27 40.21 5.42 6.46
CA ASP A 27 39.53 6.47 5.70
C ASP A 27 40.47 7.23 4.74
N ALA A 28 41.71 7.46 5.17
CA ALA A 28 42.73 8.10 4.34
C ALA A 28 43.13 7.22 3.14
N ALA A 29 43.35 5.91 3.37
CA ALA A 29 43.64 4.95 2.31
C ALA A 29 42.47 4.84 1.34
N MET A 30 41.23 4.83 1.84
CA MET A 30 40.02 4.74 1.05
C MET A 30 39.84 5.95 0.16
N LYS A 31 39.96 7.16 0.71
CA LYS A 31 39.85 8.40 -0.07
C LYS A 31 40.93 8.47 -1.16
N SER A 32 42.18 8.13 -0.82
CA SER A 32 43.29 8.14 -1.78
C SER A 32 43.13 7.09 -2.88
N SER A 33 42.74 5.86 -2.51
CA SER A 33 42.55 4.77 -3.47
C SER A 33 41.35 4.99 -4.38
N ILE A 34 40.23 5.53 -3.89
CA ILE A 34 39.07 5.94 -4.72
C ILE A 34 39.50 6.95 -5.79
N ALA A 35 40.29 7.97 -5.43
CA ALA A 35 40.81 8.94 -6.40
C ALA A 35 41.69 8.28 -7.47
N LYS A 36 42.61 7.39 -7.07
CA LYS A 36 43.45 6.62 -8.00
C LYS A 36 42.63 5.73 -8.94
N VAL A 37 41.61 5.06 -8.41
CA VAL A 37 40.68 4.23 -9.18
C VAL A 37 39.94 5.08 -10.21
N ARG A 38 39.36 6.20 -9.79
CA ARG A 38 38.65 7.13 -10.65
C ARG A 38 39.54 7.69 -11.76
N ASP A 39 40.74 8.14 -11.42
CA ASP A 39 41.65 8.76 -12.39
C ASP A 39 42.19 7.76 -13.42
N SER A 40 42.26 6.47 -13.05
CA SER A 40 42.62 5.37 -13.96
C SER A 40 41.53 5.01 -14.98
N LEU A 41 40.28 5.46 -14.76
CA LEU A 41 39.19 5.24 -15.70
C LEU A 41 39.25 6.26 -16.86
N PRO A 42 38.76 5.87 -18.06
CA PRO A 42 38.47 6.81 -19.14
C PRO A 42 37.59 7.96 -18.64
N GLU A 43 37.83 9.17 -19.16
CA GLU A 43 37.15 10.39 -18.70
C GLU A 43 35.61 10.28 -18.78
N ASN A 44 35.10 9.62 -19.83
CA ASN A 44 33.66 9.38 -20.01
C ASN A 44 33.04 8.38 -19.01
N LYS A 45 33.84 7.66 -18.22
CA LYS A 45 33.37 6.71 -17.18
C LYS A 45 33.50 7.26 -15.76
N ARG A 46 34.13 8.41 -15.57
CA ARG A 46 34.39 8.95 -14.21
C ARG A 46 33.10 9.34 -13.50
N GLU A 47 32.16 9.97 -14.19
CA GLU A 47 30.84 10.31 -13.62
C GLU A 47 29.99 9.06 -13.31
N GLU A 48 30.05 8.05 -14.18
CA GLU A 48 29.39 6.76 -13.96
C GLU A 48 29.96 6.07 -12.71
N PHE A 49 31.29 6.07 -12.56
CA PHE A 49 31.97 5.58 -11.35
C PHE A 49 31.56 6.36 -10.10
N ASP A 50 31.54 7.70 -10.14
CA ASP A 50 31.17 8.53 -9.00
C ASP A 50 29.71 8.26 -8.54
N SER A 51 28.82 7.97 -9.48
CA SER A 51 27.43 7.58 -9.21
C SER A 51 27.35 6.14 -8.69
N ALA A 52 28.06 5.21 -9.31
CA ALA A 52 28.12 3.80 -8.93
C ALA A 52 28.68 3.62 -7.52
N LEU A 53 29.72 4.38 -7.16
CA LEU A 53 30.33 4.36 -5.84
C LEU A 53 29.31 4.58 -4.72
N LYS A 54 28.37 5.52 -4.92
CA LYS A 54 27.27 5.78 -3.97
C LYS A 54 26.32 4.59 -3.91
N VAL A 55 25.89 4.05 -5.06
CA VAL A 55 24.98 2.88 -5.09
C VAL A 55 25.58 1.69 -4.35
N VAL A 56 26.87 1.40 -4.59
CA VAL A 56 27.58 0.29 -3.94
C VAL A 56 27.75 0.55 -2.44
N ALA A 57 28.21 1.75 -2.03
CA ALA A 57 28.40 2.09 -0.63
C ALA A 57 27.15 1.83 0.23
N PHE A 58 25.97 2.08 -0.34
CA PHE A 58 24.68 1.88 0.33
C PHE A 58 23.95 0.60 -0.08
N SER A 59 24.58 -0.34 -0.80
CA SER A 59 23.89 -1.54 -1.30
C SER A 59 23.41 -2.46 -0.18
N ASN A 60 24.19 -2.51 0.91
CA ASN A 60 24.00 -3.45 2.02
C ASN A 60 23.39 -2.81 3.27
N ILE A 61 22.97 -1.55 3.18
CA ILE A 61 22.33 -0.83 4.29
C ILE A 61 20.81 -0.93 4.12
N ASN A 62 20.12 -1.47 5.12
CA ASN A 62 18.67 -1.57 5.15
C ASN A 62 18.02 -0.57 6.14
N MET A 63 16.69 -0.49 6.14
CA MET A 63 15.96 0.45 7.03
C MET A 63 16.14 0.15 8.52
N ALA A 64 16.31 -1.12 8.90
CA ALA A 64 16.55 -1.49 10.29
C ALA A 64 17.95 -1.03 10.75
N ASP A 65 18.94 -1.09 9.86
CA ASP A 65 20.29 -0.57 10.12
C ASP A 65 20.27 0.94 10.34
N LEU A 66 19.52 1.68 9.51
CA LEU A 66 19.34 3.13 9.65
C LEU A 66 18.61 3.53 10.94
N MET A 67 17.55 2.79 11.32
CA MET A 67 16.86 3.06 12.58
C MET A 67 17.77 2.81 13.80
N ARG A 68 18.56 1.73 13.78
CA ARG A 68 19.51 1.42 14.86
C ARG A 68 20.59 2.47 15.01
N SER A 69 21.15 2.97 13.91
CA SER A 69 22.18 4.02 13.99
C SER A 69 21.65 5.31 14.58
N THR A 70 20.39 5.68 14.27
CA THR A 70 19.75 6.88 14.84
C THR A 70 19.43 6.72 16.33
N SER A 71 19.01 5.53 16.77
CA SER A 71 18.68 5.28 18.18
C SER A 71 19.91 5.14 19.07
N ASN A 72 20.98 4.52 18.57
CA ASN A 72 22.16 4.18 19.37
C ASN A 72 23.36 5.13 19.16
N ASN A 73 23.27 6.11 18.26
CA ASN A 73 24.41 6.90 17.75
C ASN A 73 25.56 6.04 17.18
N ASP A 74 25.28 4.79 16.81
CA ASP A 74 26.26 3.83 16.29
C ASP A 74 26.44 3.98 14.77
N ASN A 75 27.14 5.03 14.36
CA ASN A 75 27.51 5.27 12.97
C ASN A 75 28.64 4.35 12.47
N GLU A 76 29.31 3.61 13.37
CA GLU A 76 30.44 2.75 13.04
C GLU A 76 30.02 1.48 12.30
N GLU A 77 28.88 0.87 12.65
CA GLU A 77 28.37 -0.33 11.95
C GLU A 77 28.00 0.00 10.49
N ILE A 78 27.35 1.15 10.29
CA ILE A 78 27.03 1.67 8.96
C ILE A 78 28.32 1.93 8.17
N SER A 79 29.28 2.62 8.77
CA SER A 79 30.57 2.93 8.11
C SER A 79 31.33 1.66 7.74
N LYS A 80 31.31 0.64 8.60
CA LYS A 80 31.88 -0.68 8.32
C LYS A 80 31.20 -1.36 7.12
N LYS A 81 29.86 -1.41 7.07
CA LYS A 81 29.11 -1.98 5.93
C LYS A 81 29.41 -1.25 4.61
N MET A 82 29.55 0.07 4.65
CA MET A 82 29.97 0.86 3.48
C MET A 82 31.37 0.46 3.01
N ARG A 83 32.35 0.43 3.93
CA ARG A 83 33.74 0.06 3.62
C ARG A 83 33.82 -1.35 3.03
N GLU A 84 33.12 -2.31 3.64
CA GLU A 84 33.05 -3.70 3.17
C GLU A 84 32.47 -3.82 1.76
N SER A 85 31.43 -3.05 1.42
CA SER A 85 30.83 -3.07 0.08
C SER A 85 31.79 -2.56 -1.02
N LEU A 86 32.80 -1.77 -0.66
CA LEU A 86 33.72 -1.10 -1.58
C LEU A 86 35.11 -1.76 -1.64
N SER A 87 35.52 -2.43 -0.57
CA SER A 87 36.88 -2.96 -0.39
C SER A 87 37.31 -3.87 -1.54
N GLY A 88 38.53 -3.63 -2.05
CA GLY A 88 39.17 -4.47 -3.06
C GLY A 88 38.60 -4.37 -4.48
N LYS A 89 37.55 -3.57 -4.71
CA LYS A 89 36.93 -3.42 -6.04
C LYS A 89 37.68 -2.41 -6.91
N THR A 90 37.81 -2.75 -8.19
CA THR A 90 38.26 -1.86 -9.26
C THR A 90 37.13 -0.93 -9.72
N GLY A 91 37.45 0.10 -10.51
CA GLY A 91 36.45 1.03 -11.04
C GLY A 91 35.38 0.37 -11.91
N GLU A 92 35.78 -0.60 -12.74
CA GLU A 92 34.85 -1.37 -13.57
C GLU A 92 33.94 -2.29 -12.74
N GLU A 93 34.46 -2.90 -11.68
CA GLU A 93 33.66 -3.74 -10.77
C GLU A 93 32.66 -2.91 -9.96
N ILE A 94 33.02 -1.68 -9.55
CA ILE A 94 32.10 -0.75 -8.91
C ILE A 94 30.95 -0.38 -9.85
N ILE A 95 31.27 0.00 -11.09
CA ILE A 95 30.26 0.33 -12.11
C ILE A 95 29.35 -0.87 -12.38
N SER A 96 29.92 -2.05 -12.67
CA SER A 96 29.15 -3.25 -12.98
C SER A 96 28.27 -3.71 -11.81
N TYR A 97 28.79 -3.65 -10.58
CA TYR A 97 28.01 -4.03 -9.40
C TYR A 97 26.89 -3.02 -9.12
N ALA A 98 27.12 -1.72 -9.30
CA ALA A 98 26.06 -0.71 -9.18
C ALA A 98 24.94 -0.93 -10.21
N GLN A 99 25.29 -1.24 -11.47
CA GLN A 99 24.30 -1.57 -12.51
C GLN A 99 23.46 -2.79 -12.11
N GLN A 100 24.08 -3.85 -11.59
CA GLN A 100 23.38 -5.03 -11.08
C GLN A 100 22.43 -4.69 -9.93
N VAL A 101 22.91 -3.94 -8.93
CA VAL A 101 22.12 -3.52 -7.76
C VAL A 101 20.93 -2.66 -8.18
N THR A 102 21.12 -1.72 -9.11
CA THR A 102 20.06 -0.87 -9.63
C THR A 102 19.03 -1.69 -10.41
N ALA A 103 19.47 -2.55 -11.33
CA ALA A 103 18.57 -3.42 -12.09
C ALA A 103 17.75 -4.35 -11.16
N GLU A 104 18.39 -4.93 -10.14
CA GLU A 104 17.69 -5.77 -9.16
C GLU A 104 16.65 -4.97 -8.36
N ARG A 105 16.98 -3.74 -7.95
CA ARG A 105 16.04 -2.85 -7.23
C ARG A 105 14.86 -2.46 -8.11
N GLU A 106 15.10 -2.13 -9.38
CA GLU A 106 14.06 -1.81 -10.35
C GLU A 106 13.15 -3.00 -10.61
N MET A 107 13.70 -4.20 -10.80
CA MET A 107 12.91 -5.43 -10.93
C MET A 107 12.04 -5.67 -9.69
N LYS A 108 12.62 -5.58 -8.48
CA LYS A 108 11.87 -5.74 -7.23
C LYS A 108 10.79 -4.69 -7.05
N LEU A 109 11.05 -3.44 -7.45
CA LEU A 109 10.06 -2.36 -7.38
C LEU A 109 8.91 -2.62 -8.36
N LYS A 110 9.22 -3.01 -9.59
CA LYS A 110 8.23 -3.34 -10.62
C LYS A 110 7.40 -4.56 -10.22
N GLU A 111 8.01 -5.58 -9.64
CA GLU A 111 7.31 -6.74 -9.12
C GLU A 111 6.34 -6.35 -7.99
N LYS A 112 6.80 -5.58 -7.01
CA LYS A 112 5.94 -5.06 -5.92
C LYS A 112 4.77 -4.24 -6.45
N MET A 113 5.03 -3.32 -7.38
CA MET A 113 4.00 -2.51 -8.01
C MET A 113 2.97 -3.38 -8.75
N THR A 114 3.44 -4.38 -9.49
CA THR A 114 2.56 -5.31 -10.22
C THR A 114 1.71 -6.15 -9.26
N GLN A 115 2.29 -6.62 -8.15
CA GLN A 115 1.57 -7.34 -7.11
C GLN A 115 0.52 -6.46 -6.44
N GLU A 116 0.86 -5.19 -6.13
CA GLU A 116 -0.07 -4.22 -5.54
C GLU A 116 -1.23 -3.90 -6.48
N ILE A 117 -0.96 -3.65 -7.77
CA ILE A 117 -2.00 -3.45 -8.80
C ILE A 117 -2.93 -4.67 -8.85
N LYS A 118 -2.37 -5.88 -8.92
CA LYS A 118 -3.16 -7.12 -8.97
C LYS A 118 -4.05 -7.27 -7.74
N ALA A 119 -3.53 -6.98 -6.55
CA ALA A 119 -4.30 -7.05 -5.31
C ALA A 119 -5.44 -6.02 -5.28
N LEU A 120 -5.19 -4.78 -5.71
CA LEU A 120 -6.21 -3.73 -5.79
C LEU A 120 -7.26 -4.03 -6.85
N GLU A 121 -6.89 -4.58 -8.00
CA GLU A 121 -7.83 -5.01 -9.04
C GLU A 121 -8.72 -6.16 -8.57
N GLN A 122 -8.15 -7.13 -7.85
CA GLN A 122 -8.92 -8.21 -7.24
C GLN A 122 -9.90 -7.66 -6.21
N LYS A 123 -9.42 -6.79 -5.30
CA LYS A 123 -10.25 -6.13 -4.28
C LYS A 123 -11.42 -5.36 -4.91
N LYS A 124 -11.16 -4.66 -6.02
CA LYS A 124 -12.19 -3.95 -6.80
C LYS A 124 -13.22 -4.92 -7.41
N ALA A 125 -12.75 -6.00 -8.04
CA ALA A 125 -13.63 -7.00 -8.63
C ALA A 125 -14.53 -7.66 -7.57
N ASP A 126 -13.97 -8.01 -6.42
CA ASP A 126 -14.70 -8.59 -5.29
C ASP A 126 -15.74 -7.62 -4.75
N ALA A 127 -15.40 -6.33 -4.61
CA ALA A 127 -16.35 -5.30 -4.18
C ALA A 127 -17.48 -5.10 -5.20
N ASP A 128 -17.20 -5.19 -6.50
CA ASP A 128 -18.21 -5.06 -7.55
C ASP A 128 -19.14 -6.29 -7.62
N VAL A 129 -18.63 -7.49 -7.34
CA VAL A 129 -19.46 -8.68 -7.12
C VAL A 129 -20.33 -8.50 -5.89
N ALA A 130 -19.75 -8.07 -4.77
CA ALA A 130 -20.48 -7.83 -3.53
C ALA A 130 -21.61 -6.81 -3.72
N LYS A 131 -21.37 -5.69 -4.43
CA LYS A 131 -22.42 -4.71 -4.76
C LYS A 131 -23.59 -5.35 -5.50
N LYS A 132 -23.32 -6.22 -6.49
CA LYS A 132 -24.37 -6.91 -7.25
C LYS A 132 -25.19 -7.85 -6.38
N GLU A 133 -24.54 -8.59 -5.47
CA GLU A 133 -25.22 -9.49 -4.55
C GLU A 133 -26.03 -8.71 -3.49
N LEU A 134 -25.47 -7.63 -2.94
CA LEU A 134 -26.18 -6.74 -2.02
C LEU A 134 -27.42 -6.11 -2.66
N MET A 135 -27.40 -5.78 -3.95
CA MET A 135 -28.59 -5.28 -4.67
C MET A 135 -29.73 -6.29 -4.78
N LYS A 136 -29.47 -7.61 -4.61
CA LYS A 136 -30.53 -8.62 -4.53
C LYS A 136 -31.25 -8.59 -3.17
N ILE A 137 -30.61 -8.02 -2.15
CA ILE A 137 -31.21 -7.77 -0.84
C ILE A 137 -31.90 -6.40 -0.92
N GLN A 138 -33.22 -6.42 -1.06
CA GLN A 138 -34.00 -5.23 -1.36
C GLN A 138 -34.51 -4.60 -0.06
N VAL A 139 -34.21 -3.31 0.13
CA VAL A 139 -34.93 -2.47 1.10
C VAL A 139 -36.20 -1.97 0.41
N LEU A 140 -37.33 -2.62 0.69
CA LEU A 140 -38.63 -2.32 0.08
C LEU A 140 -39.27 -1.05 0.66
N SER A 141 -38.97 -0.73 1.92
CA SER A 141 -39.42 0.48 2.59
C SER A 141 -38.42 0.90 3.65
N SER A 142 -38.19 2.21 3.78
CA SER A 142 -37.41 2.82 4.85
C SER A 142 -38.18 4.00 5.45
N ARG A 143 -38.35 4.00 6.77
CA ARG A 143 -39.04 5.08 7.50
C ARG A 143 -38.27 5.44 8.76
N PHE A 144 -38.27 6.72 9.08
CA PHE A 144 -37.76 7.25 10.34
C PHE A 144 -38.89 7.98 11.05
N THR A 145 -39.28 7.52 12.22
CA THR A 145 -40.43 8.07 12.96
C THR A 145 -40.12 8.22 14.43
N MET A 146 -40.68 9.26 15.04
CA MET A 146 -40.69 9.40 16.50
C MET A 146 -41.86 8.58 17.06
N GLU A 147 -41.55 7.49 17.75
CA GLU A 147 -42.56 6.61 18.36
C GLU A 147 -42.61 6.83 19.88
N PRO A 148 -43.79 6.70 20.54
CA PRO A 148 -43.89 6.79 21.99
C PRO A 148 -43.04 5.73 22.69
N GLU A 149 -42.35 6.10 23.76
CA GLU A 149 -41.68 5.17 24.68
C GLU A 149 -42.55 5.01 25.94
N GLN A 150 -42.68 3.78 26.47
CA GLN A 150 -43.64 3.46 27.54
C GLN A 150 -43.47 4.34 28.79
N ASP A 151 -42.23 4.69 29.15
CA ASP A 151 -41.89 5.51 30.33
C ASP A 151 -40.96 6.69 29.97
N GLY A 152 -41.06 7.24 28.75
CA GLY A 152 -40.06 8.15 28.22
C GLY A 152 -40.57 9.22 27.26
N LYS A 153 -39.63 10.06 26.80
CA LYS A 153 -39.87 10.94 25.65
C LYS A 153 -39.98 10.07 24.40
N PRO A 154 -40.73 10.51 23.36
CA PRO A 154 -40.72 9.82 22.08
C PRO A 154 -39.29 9.56 21.61
N GLN A 155 -39.04 8.35 21.11
CA GLN A 155 -37.73 7.92 20.63
C GLN A 155 -37.76 7.74 19.10
N PRO A 156 -36.64 7.98 18.41
CA PRO A 156 -36.55 7.68 17.00
C PRO A 156 -36.56 6.17 16.76
N VAL A 157 -37.30 5.73 15.75
CA VAL A 157 -37.35 4.34 15.29
C VAL A 157 -37.12 4.34 13.78
N ILE A 158 -36.12 3.58 13.36
CA ILE A 158 -35.87 3.26 11.94
C ILE A 158 -36.64 1.97 11.65
N ARG A 159 -37.63 2.06 10.74
CA ARG A 159 -38.41 0.91 10.30
C ARG A 159 -38.06 0.56 8.86
N LEU A 160 -37.53 -0.65 8.67
CA LEU A 160 -37.14 -1.17 7.37
C LEU A 160 -38.01 -2.38 7.02
N VAL A 161 -38.43 -2.48 5.76
CA VAL A 161 -38.95 -3.73 5.18
C VAL A 161 -37.88 -4.23 4.24
N VAL A 162 -37.32 -5.40 4.51
CA VAL A 162 -36.18 -5.95 3.77
C VAL A 162 -36.52 -7.34 3.26
N LYS A 163 -36.22 -7.58 1.98
CA LYS A 163 -36.38 -8.87 1.33
C LYS A 163 -35.03 -9.40 0.87
N ASN A 164 -34.72 -10.62 1.28
CA ASN A 164 -33.51 -11.31 0.84
C ASN A 164 -33.80 -12.14 -0.41
N ASN A 165 -33.41 -11.67 -1.60
CA ASN A 165 -33.49 -12.47 -2.83
C ASN A 165 -32.17 -13.16 -3.18
N THR A 166 -31.31 -13.42 -2.19
CA THR A 166 -30.11 -14.25 -2.35
C THR A 166 -30.39 -15.70 -1.95
N ASP A 167 -29.47 -16.60 -2.28
CA ASP A 167 -29.56 -18.02 -1.91
C ASP A 167 -28.93 -18.33 -0.53
N THR A 168 -28.55 -17.29 0.22
CA THR A 168 -27.84 -17.40 1.50
C THR A 168 -28.64 -16.77 2.63
N VAL A 169 -28.56 -17.37 3.83
CA VAL A 169 -29.13 -16.77 5.05
C VAL A 169 -28.20 -15.66 5.54
N ILE A 170 -28.75 -14.46 5.77
CA ILE A 170 -27.99 -13.33 6.34
C ILE A 170 -28.32 -13.20 7.84
N SER A 171 -27.32 -12.93 8.68
CA SER A 171 -27.47 -12.81 10.14
C SER A 171 -27.27 -11.38 10.64
N ARG A 172 -26.56 -10.56 9.87
CA ARG A 172 -26.31 -9.15 10.18
C ARG A 172 -26.27 -8.33 8.89
N ALA A 173 -26.89 -7.16 8.94
CA ALA A 173 -26.82 -6.17 7.87
C ALA A 173 -26.10 -4.92 8.35
N TYR A 174 -25.15 -4.44 7.55
CA TYR A 174 -24.49 -3.15 7.69
C TYR A 174 -25.06 -2.22 6.64
N LEU A 175 -25.56 -1.07 7.09
CA LEU A 175 -26.37 -0.18 6.30
C LEU A 175 -25.79 1.23 6.30
N HIS A 176 -25.88 1.87 5.15
CA HIS A 176 -25.61 3.28 4.97
C HIS A 176 -26.95 4.02 4.89
N GLY A 177 -27.20 4.92 5.83
CA GLY A 177 -28.41 5.73 5.90
C GLY A 177 -28.13 7.17 5.51
N VAL A 178 -29.02 7.72 4.68
CA VAL A 178 -29.02 9.13 4.29
C VAL A 178 -30.38 9.71 4.62
N MET A 179 -30.39 10.76 5.44
CA MET A 179 -31.58 11.50 5.83
C MET A 179 -31.53 12.88 5.17
N ALA A 180 -32.43 13.14 4.21
CA ALA A 180 -32.40 14.35 3.38
C ALA A 180 -33.81 14.85 3.05
N SER A 181 -33.97 16.16 2.89
CA SER A 181 -35.20 16.79 2.39
C SER A 181 -35.06 17.15 0.91
N GLU A 182 -36.15 17.09 0.16
CA GLU A 182 -36.18 17.57 -1.23
C GLU A 182 -35.85 19.08 -1.27
N GLY A 183 -35.03 19.50 -2.25
CA GLY A 183 -34.63 20.90 -2.41
C GLY A 183 -33.44 21.35 -1.56
N TYR A 184 -32.89 20.48 -0.69
CA TYR A 184 -31.67 20.75 0.07
C TYR A 184 -30.48 19.97 -0.51
N SER A 185 -29.34 20.65 -0.67
CA SER A 185 -28.12 20.03 -1.22
C SER A 185 -27.31 19.25 -0.18
N VAL A 186 -27.46 19.56 1.10
CA VAL A 186 -26.75 18.90 2.20
C VAL A 186 -27.75 18.04 2.98
N PRO A 187 -27.52 16.71 3.08
CA PRO A 187 -28.33 15.85 3.92
C PRO A 187 -28.23 16.25 5.39
N TRP A 188 -29.31 16.03 6.13
CA TRP A 188 -29.38 16.24 7.57
C TRP A 188 -28.50 15.26 8.35
N LEU A 189 -28.38 14.02 7.84
CA LEU A 189 -27.48 13.01 8.37
C LEU A 189 -27.04 12.05 7.27
N VAL A 190 -25.76 11.70 7.28
CA VAL A 190 -25.20 10.59 6.52
C VAL A 190 -24.41 9.75 7.51
N SER A 191 -24.89 8.55 7.84
CA SER A 191 -24.26 7.73 8.87
C SER A 191 -24.53 6.25 8.65
N ASN A 192 -23.60 5.42 9.10
CA ASN A 192 -23.70 3.97 9.01
C ASN A 192 -24.27 3.40 10.31
N PHE A 193 -25.03 2.31 10.20
CA PHE A 193 -25.51 1.54 11.34
C PHE A 193 -25.60 0.07 10.95
N PHE A 194 -25.81 -0.80 11.93
CA PHE A 194 -25.99 -2.22 11.68
C PHE A 194 -27.22 -2.75 12.39
N TYR A 195 -27.70 -3.90 11.94
CA TYR A 195 -28.79 -4.63 12.57
C TYR A 195 -28.44 -6.11 12.64
N ASP A 196 -28.49 -6.65 13.85
CA ASP A 196 -28.45 -8.09 14.11
C ASP A 196 -29.83 -8.68 13.84
N ILE A 197 -29.88 -9.75 13.07
CA ILE A 197 -31.10 -10.45 12.66
C ILE A 197 -31.13 -11.77 13.46
N PRO A 198 -31.86 -11.85 14.59
CA PRO A 198 -31.68 -12.93 15.56
C PRO A 198 -31.86 -14.34 15.00
N GLU A 199 -32.81 -14.53 14.08
CA GLU A 199 -33.10 -15.82 13.42
C GLU A 199 -32.50 -15.92 12.01
N GLY A 200 -31.73 -14.89 11.61
CA GLY A 200 -31.35 -14.64 10.23
C GLY A 200 -32.53 -14.29 9.32
N LEU A 201 -32.23 -13.77 8.13
CA LEU A 201 -33.20 -13.56 7.05
C LEU A 201 -32.92 -14.58 5.94
N LYS A 202 -33.83 -15.54 5.75
CA LYS A 202 -33.67 -16.68 4.84
C LYS A 202 -33.81 -16.27 3.36
N PRO A 203 -33.37 -17.13 2.43
CA PRO A 203 -33.65 -16.95 1.00
C PRO A 203 -35.12 -16.73 0.71
N ASN A 204 -35.42 -15.71 -0.09
CA ASN A 204 -36.74 -15.23 -0.49
C ASN A 204 -37.66 -14.73 0.64
N GLU A 205 -37.13 -14.61 1.86
CA GLU A 205 -37.87 -14.11 3.02
C GLU A 205 -37.92 -12.58 3.01
N GLU A 206 -39.05 -12.05 3.48
CA GLU A 206 -39.27 -10.64 3.74
C GLU A 206 -39.51 -10.44 5.23
N ALA A 207 -38.85 -9.47 5.84
CA ALA A 207 -39.01 -9.14 7.24
C ALA A 207 -39.13 -7.63 7.47
N THR A 208 -39.85 -7.27 8.52
CA THR A 208 -39.89 -5.89 9.03
C THR A 208 -38.97 -5.75 10.23
N TRP A 209 -38.02 -4.84 10.14
CA TRP A 209 -37.10 -4.50 11.23
C TRP A 209 -37.52 -3.19 11.86
N ALA A 210 -37.63 -3.18 13.18
CA ALA A 210 -37.86 -1.97 13.98
C ALA A 210 -36.63 -1.73 14.84
N ILE A 211 -35.84 -0.73 14.46
CA ILE A 211 -34.54 -0.45 15.05
C ILE A 211 -34.67 0.83 15.86
N ALA A 212 -34.59 0.72 17.18
CA ALA A 212 -34.46 1.87 18.08
C ALA A 212 -32.96 2.18 18.24
N PRO A 213 -32.44 3.28 17.65
CA PRO A 213 -31.02 3.61 17.78
C PRO A 213 -30.66 3.92 19.24
N PRO A 214 -29.41 3.68 19.67
CA PRO A 214 -28.95 4.11 20.98
C PRO A 214 -29.17 5.61 21.18
N LYS A 215 -29.66 6.02 22.36
CA LYS A 215 -30.02 7.43 22.66
C LYS A 215 -28.86 8.42 22.49
N ASN A 216 -27.61 7.96 22.55
CA ASN A 216 -26.40 8.75 22.37
C ASN A 216 -25.75 8.63 20.98
N SER A 217 -26.39 7.92 20.04
CA SER A 217 -25.94 7.82 18.65
C SER A 217 -26.44 9.01 17.82
N GLU A 218 -25.81 9.26 16.67
CA GLU A 218 -26.25 10.31 15.72
C GLU A 218 -27.73 10.15 15.34
N TRP A 219 -28.17 8.90 15.08
CA TRP A 219 -29.57 8.57 14.81
C TRP A 219 -30.49 8.75 16.01
N GLY A 220 -29.99 8.51 17.23
CA GLY A 220 -30.74 8.61 18.48
C GLY A 220 -31.03 10.05 18.91
N VAL A 221 -30.18 11.00 18.52
CA VAL A 221 -30.34 12.43 18.80
C VAL A 221 -30.86 13.23 17.61
N LEU A 222 -31.09 12.57 16.48
CA LEU A 222 -31.48 13.22 15.23
C LEU A 222 -32.88 13.81 15.31
N TYR A 223 -32.98 15.12 15.07
CA TYR A 223 -34.26 15.80 14.87
C TYR A 223 -34.45 16.09 13.38
N ALA A 224 -35.19 15.20 12.70
CA ALA A 224 -35.50 15.30 11.28
C ALA A 224 -36.73 16.20 11.05
N PRO A 225 -36.71 17.08 10.04
CA PRO A 225 -37.94 17.71 9.52
C PRO A 225 -38.96 16.67 9.03
N LYS A 226 -40.24 17.04 8.99
CA LYS A 226 -41.33 16.12 8.60
C LYS A 226 -41.26 15.68 7.13
N ASP A 227 -40.69 16.53 6.28
CA ASP A 227 -40.46 16.31 4.86
C ASP A 227 -39.17 15.54 4.57
N ALA A 228 -38.36 15.24 5.59
CA ALA A 228 -37.13 14.50 5.39
C ALA A 228 -37.39 13.02 5.13
N VAL A 229 -36.69 12.48 4.14
CA VAL A 229 -36.79 11.10 3.68
C VAL A 229 -35.53 10.34 4.08
N LEU A 230 -35.72 9.17 4.68
CA LEU A 230 -34.66 8.22 4.94
C LEU A 230 -34.47 7.30 3.73
N THR A 231 -33.29 7.34 3.13
CA THR A 231 -32.83 6.34 2.15
C THR A 231 -31.81 5.42 2.82
N VAL A 232 -31.93 4.12 2.58
CA VAL A 232 -31.04 3.12 3.16
C VAL A 232 -30.51 2.18 2.09
N THR A 233 -29.20 1.95 2.09
CA THR A 233 -28.53 0.98 1.21
C THR A 233 -27.71 0.01 2.04
N LEU A 234 -27.74 -1.27 1.72
CA LEU A 234 -26.82 -2.24 2.32
C LEU A 234 -25.42 -2.05 1.75
N VAL A 235 -24.43 -2.04 2.64
CA VAL A 235 -23.01 -1.95 2.27
C VAL A 235 -22.24 -3.22 2.59
N ARG A 236 -22.77 -4.03 3.52
CA ARG A 236 -22.24 -5.35 3.86
C ARG A 236 -23.30 -6.23 4.53
N VAL A 237 -23.20 -7.54 4.35
CA VAL A 237 -23.94 -8.53 5.14
C VAL A 237 -23.04 -9.67 5.59
N ASP A 238 -23.32 -10.21 6.77
CA ASP A 238 -22.65 -11.39 7.33
C ASP A 238 -23.61 -12.59 7.37
N GLY A 239 -23.04 -13.79 7.34
CA GLY A 239 -23.75 -15.07 7.44
C GLY A 239 -23.91 -15.54 8.88
N THR A 240 -24.63 -16.65 9.09
CA THR A 240 -24.92 -17.19 10.43
C THR A 240 -23.69 -17.63 11.22
N ASP A 241 -22.55 -17.80 10.56
CA ASP A 241 -21.24 -18.06 11.16
C ASP A 241 -20.48 -16.77 11.57
N ASN A 242 -21.13 -15.62 11.45
CA ASN A 242 -20.55 -14.28 11.62
C ASN A 242 -19.40 -13.98 10.65
N GLN A 243 -19.29 -14.72 9.54
CA GLN A 243 -18.37 -14.39 8.46
C GLN A 243 -19.03 -13.49 7.44
N MET A 244 -18.21 -12.64 6.84
CA MET A 244 -18.61 -11.71 5.79
C MET A 244 -19.03 -12.48 4.54
N LEU A 245 -20.27 -12.29 4.09
CA LEU A 245 -20.76 -12.86 2.83
C LEU A 245 -20.48 -11.91 1.66
N TYR A 246 -20.95 -10.67 1.79
CA TYR A 246 -20.77 -9.62 0.78
C TYR A 246 -20.38 -8.33 1.47
N ASP A 247 -19.33 -7.67 1.01
CA ASP A 247 -18.87 -6.38 1.53
C ASP A 247 -18.41 -5.48 0.39
N ALA A 248 -19.19 -4.43 0.11
CA ALA A 248 -18.88 -3.45 -0.91
C ALA A 248 -17.89 -2.38 -0.41
N THR A 249 -17.59 -2.34 0.89
CA THR A 249 -16.71 -1.35 1.52
C THR A 249 -15.24 -1.73 1.48
N ILE A 250 -14.93 -2.97 1.08
CA ILE A 250 -13.55 -3.44 0.96
C ILE A 250 -12.73 -2.62 -0.04
N PHE A 251 -13.35 -2.03 -1.08
CA PHE A 251 -12.65 -1.17 -2.04
C PHE A 251 -13.10 0.29 -1.88
N THR A 252 -12.16 1.13 -1.44
CA THR A 252 -12.38 2.53 -1.07
C THR A 252 -11.95 3.50 -2.17
N GLU A 253 -12.27 4.79 -2.00
CA GLU A 253 -11.77 5.83 -2.91
C GLU A 253 -10.24 6.01 -2.84
N GLU A 254 -9.65 5.73 -1.67
CA GLU A 254 -8.20 5.72 -1.51
C GLU A 254 -7.57 4.57 -2.32
N ASP A 255 -8.15 3.36 -2.24
CA ASP A 255 -7.73 2.22 -3.07
C ASP A 255 -7.82 2.55 -4.57
N ASN A 256 -8.90 3.21 -4.99
CA ASN A 256 -9.11 3.63 -6.37
C ASN A 256 -8.05 4.66 -6.81
N SER A 257 -7.84 5.70 -6.01
CA SER A 257 -6.82 6.72 -6.28
C SER A 257 -5.43 6.11 -6.37
N ARG A 258 -5.11 5.16 -5.48
CA ARG A 258 -3.84 4.44 -5.47
C ARG A 258 -3.66 3.56 -6.70
N LEU A 259 -4.70 2.83 -7.10
CA LEU A 259 -4.66 1.99 -8.30
C LEU A 259 -4.40 2.83 -9.56
N GLU A 260 -5.09 3.96 -9.71
CA GLU A 260 -4.90 4.87 -10.84
C GLU A 260 -3.49 5.48 -10.86
N GLU A 261 -2.95 5.84 -9.69
CA GLU A 261 -1.57 6.30 -9.56
C GLU A 261 -0.57 5.23 -10.03
N LEU A 262 -0.73 3.97 -9.58
CA LEU A 262 0.17 2.88 -9.93
C LEU A 262 0.11 2.54 -11.41
N LYS A 263 -1.09 2.55 -12.01
CA LYS A 263 -1.26 2.32 -13.46
C LYS A 263 -0.55 3.39 -14.29
N LYS A 264 -0.60 4.66 -13.87
CA LYS A 264 0.13 5.75 -14.55
C LYS A 264 1.65 5.60 -14.46
N LYS A 265 2.18 5.03 -13.37
CA LYS A 265 3.62 4.80 -13.19
C LYS A 265 4.13 3.54 -13.91
N ASN A 266 3.23 2.65 -14.34
CA ASN A 266 3.55 1.39 -15.00
C ASN A 266 3.35 1.44 -16.53
N LEU A 267 2.93 2.59 -17.07
CA LEU A 267 2.87 2.92 -18.50
C LEU A 267 4.14 3.69 -18.90
#